data_AF-A0A1M7RNS3-F1
#
_entry.id   AF-A0A1M7RNS3-F1
#
_cell.length_a   1.000
_cell.length_b   1.000
_cell.length_c   1.000
_cell.angle_alpha   90.00
_cell.angle_beta   90.00
_cell.angle_gamma   90.00
#
_symmetry.space_group_name_H-M   'P 1'
#
loop_
_entity.id
_entity.type
_entity.pdbx_description
1 polymer ?
#
loop_
_entity_poly.entity_id
_entity_poly.type
_entity_poly.pdbx_seq_one_letter_code
_entity_poly.pdbx_strand_id
1 'polypeptide(L)'
;MTLWHIRTVVDDEPGRLAALAGSLADLSVNILSVQVHPVVAGAVDDFVADAPPELTEEDLAAAVAAGGGRRATVRPADVHGLADPPTRALQLAARLVRDPESLPLALSDLLDGSAVSWSPAGVPVAEDGFCLRDPRGGHLRVARMDARLTPSEAARARALADLATLLAASGEDVVTWRRAGVGDLDAIADMHTRCSDETRFRRYHSGVSRLTARQLARLVNPRLGVALVGEAPDGRIVALGNLMWCGSDDTTPAELGLLVEDAWQSRGLGTAVTRRLLAAALDAECDQVHALVRPDNVPMLRLLAGLGLPTHRRYEDRTLTVTVDLSGRPAESDAAGRLGRL
;
A
#
# COMPACT_ATOMS: atom_id res chain seq x y z
N MET A 1 21.68 -22.89 18.65
CA MET A 1 20.28 -22.46 18.73
C MET A 1 20.02 -21.59 17.53
N THR A 2 19.28 -22.14 16.58
CA THR A 2 18.84 -21.48 15.35
C THR A 2 17.32 -21.59 15.33
N LEU A 3 16.64 -20.45 15.19
CA LEU A 3 15.19 -20.42 15.10
C LEU A 3 14.78 -20.70 13.67
N TRP A 4 13.75 -21.53 13.52
CA TRP A 4 13.18 -21.93 12.24
C TRP A 4 11.68 -21.73 12.24
N HIS A 5 11.17 -21.30 11.10
CA HIS A 5 9.74 -21.27 10.80
C HIS A 5 9.46 -22.42 9.84
N ILE A 6 8.62 -23.35 10.26
CA ILE A 6 8.28 -24.57 9.53
C ILE A 6 6.78 -24.54 9.27
N ARG A 7 6.37 -24.66 8.02
CA ARG A 7 4.96 -24.73 7.64
C ARG A 7 4.71 -25.95 6.79
N THR A 8 3.69 -26.73 7.09
CA THR A 8 3.40 -27.97 6.36
C THR A 8 1.92 -28.32 6.36
N VAL A 9 1.47 -29.06 5.35
CA VAL A 9 0.12 -29.61 5.30
C VAL A 9 0.15 -30.99 5.93
N VAL A 10 -0.68 -31.21 6.94
CA VAL A 10 -0.87 -32.47 7.64
C VAL A 10 -2.33 -32.91 7.46
N ASP A 11 -2.57 -34.22 7.39
CA ASP A 11 -3.95 -34.74 7.40
C ASP A 11 -4.64 -34.39 8.72
N ASP A 12 -5.88 -33.94 8.66
CA ASP A 12 -6.69 -33.60 9.85
C ASP A 12 -7.28 -34.87 10.48
N GLU A 13 -6.37 -35.72 10.99
CA GLU A 13 -6.69 -36.98 11.68
C GLU A 13 -6.00 -37.02 13.05
N PRO A 14 -6.62 -37.64 14.07
CA PRO A 14 -6.00 -37.80 15.38
C PRO A 14 -4.61 -38.46 15.29
N GLY A 15 -3.62 -37.86 15.95
CA GLY A 15 -2.26 -38.39 16.05
C GLY A 15 -1.29 -37.95 14.95
N ARG A 16 -1.74 -37.30 13.87
CA ARG A 16 -0.86 -36.84 12.79
C ARG A 16 0.12 -35.75 13.24
N LEU A 17 -0.38 -34.74 13.96
CA LEU A 17 0.47 -33.71 14.57
C LEU A 17 1.45 -34.31 15.60
N ALA A 18 1.05 -35.36 16.32
CA ALA A 18 1.92 -36.04 17.27
C ALA A 18 3.05 -36.80 16.57
N ALA A 19 2.77 -37.45 15.44
CA ALA A 19 3.80 -38.10 14.63
C ALA A 19 4.80 -37.09 14.06
N LEU A 20 4.31 -35.94 13.59
CA LEU A 20 5.14 -34.85 13.12
C LEU A 20 6.04 -34.29 14.24
N ALA A 21 5.47 -34.00 15.41
CA ALA A 21 6.23 -33.55 16.57
C ALA A 21 7.27 -34.58 17.03
N GLY A 22 6.94 -35.87 16.98
CA GLY A 22 7.88 -36.96 17.28
C GLY A 22 9.06 -36.99 16.33
N SER A 23 8.82 -36.88 15.02
CA SER A 23 9.88 -36.83 14.00
C SER A 23 10.85 -35.67 14.20
N LEU A 24 10.33 -34.49 14.58
CA LEU A 24 11.16 -33.33 14.93
C LEU A 24 11.94 -33.55 16.24
N ALA A 25 11.31 -34.18 17.23
CA ALA A 25 11.93 -34.48 18.51
C ALA A 25 13.12 -35.47 18.38
N ASP A 26 13.08 -36.40 17.43
CA ASP A 26 14.19 -37.32 17.13
C ASP A 26 15.47 -36.57 16.70
N LEU A 27 15.32 -35.35 16.15
CA LEU A 27 16.42 -34.44 15.81
C LEU A 27 16.73 -33.42 16.91
N SER A 28 16.16 -33.57 18.11
CA SER A 28 16.27 -32.61 19.22
C SER A 28 15.75 -31.20 18.87
N VAL A 29 14.77 -31.12 17.97
CA VAL A 29 14.09 -29.86 17.63
C VAL A 29 13.00 -29.57 18.66
N ASN A 30 13.03 -28.37 19.23
CA ASN A 30 12.05 -27.92 20.23
C ASN A 30 11.02 -26.99 19.58
N ILE A 31 9.74 -27.38 19.59
CA ILE A 31 8.65 -26.54 19.08
C ILE A 31 8.29 -25.49 20.13
N LEU A 32 8.46 -24.21 19.79
CA LEU A 32 8.23 -23.07 20.66
C LEU A 32 6.81 -22.50 20.50
N SER A 33 6.24 -22.58 19.30
CA SER A 33 4.86 -22.21 19.04
C SER A 33 4.26 -23.07 17.92
N VAL A 34 2.94 -23.23 17.95
CA VAL A 34 2.17 -23.92 16.90
C VAL A 34 0.89 -23.15 16.59
N GLN A 35 0.61 -22.97 15.30
CA GLN A 35 -0.68 -22.55 14.80
C GLN A 35 -1.22 -23.59 13.83
N VAL A 36 -2.49 -23.93 13.99
CA VAL A 36 -3.19 -24.88 13.12
C VAL A 36 -4.22 -24.12 12.30
N HIS A 37 -4.17 -24.27 10.99
CA HIS A 37 -5.09 -23.61 10.06
C HIS A 37 -5.86 -24.66 9.24
N PRO A 38 -7.15 -24.89 9.55
CA PRO A 38 -7.96 -25.84 8.81
C PRO A 38 -8.08 -25.46 7.33
N VAL A 39 -7.89 -26.44 6.43
CA VAL A 39 -8.02 -26.30 4.97
C VAL A 39 -8.78 -27.50 4.39
N VAL A 40 -9.25 -27.41 3.14
CA VAL A 40 -10.00 -28.51 2.51
C VAL A 40 -9.17 -29.81 2.40
N ALA A 41 -7.84 -29.69 2.31
CA ALA A 41 -6.91 -30.81 2.14
C ALA A 41 -6.22 -31.26 3.45
N GLY A 42 -6.79 -30.93 4.62
CA GLY A 42 -6.25 -31.26 5.95
C GLY A 42 -6.10 -30.01 6.83
N ALA A 43 -4.99 -29.92 7.56
CA ALA A 43 -4.61 -28.74 8.31
C ALA A 43 -3.25 -28.23 7.82
N VAL A 44 -3.10 -26.91 7.76
CA VAL A 44 -1.78 -26.30 7.62
C VAL A 44 -1.28 -26.00 9.02
N ASP A 45 -0.24 -26.71 9.43
CA ASP A 45 0.44 -26.50 10.70
C ASP A 45 1.63 -25.58 10.47
N ASP A 46 1.73 -24.54 11.30
CA ASP A 46 2.74 -23.50 11.24
C ASP A 46 3.47 -23.42 12.59
N PHE A 47 4.77 -23.67 12.57
CA PHE A 47 5.60 -23.84 13.76
C PHE A 47 6.72 -22.80 13.78
N VAL A 48 7.02 -22.32 14.99
CA VAL A 48 8.36 -21.77 15.28
C VAL A 48 9.08 -22.78 16.18
N ALA A 49 10.27 -23.18 15.75
CA ALA A 49 11.07 -24.19 16.44
C ALA A 49 12.51 -23.72 16.65
N ASP A 50 13.12 -24.18 17.73
CA ASP A 50 14.56 -24.06 17.98
C ASP A 50 15.23 -25.39 17.66
N ALA A 51 16.29 -25.32 16.85
CA ALA A 51 17.04 -26.47 16.40
C ALA A 51 18.52 -26.38 16.79
N PRO A 52 19.21 -27.53 16.93
CA PRO A 52 20.66 -27.58 16.95
C PRO A 52 21.27 -26.83 15.74
N PRO A 53 22.36 -26.05 15.93
CA PRO A 53 22.92 -25.22 14.88
C PRO A 53 23.50 -26.00 13.69
N GLU A 54 23.71 -27.31 13.85
CA GLU A 54 24.19 -28.22 12.80
C GLU A 54 23.08 -28.63 11.81
N LEU A 55 21.80 -28.51 12.19
CA LEU A 55 20.68 -28.89 11.33
C LEU A 55 20.45 -27.86 10.23
N THR A 56 20.25 -28.36 9.02
CA THR A 56 19.97 -27.56 7.83
C THR A 56 18.47 -27.51 7.52
N GLU A 57 18.11 -26.64 6.57
CA GLU A 57 16.74 -26.59 6.02
C GLU A 57 16.31 -27.96 5.46
N GLU A 58 17.22 -28.67 4.78
CA GLU A 58 16.97 -29.98 4.19
C GLU A 58 16.71 -31.06 5.25
N ASP A 59 17.47 -31.05 6.35
CA ASP A 59 17.29 -32.01 7.46
C ASP A 59 15.91 -31.83 8.11
N LEU A 60 15.51 -30.58 8.35
CA LEU A 60 14.21 -30.24 8.91
C LEU A 60 13.06 -30.59 7.94
N ALA A 61 13.22 -30.30 6.64
CA ALA A 61 12.24 -30.66 5.63
C ALA A 61 12.07 -32.18 5.51
N ALA A 62 13.17 -32.93 5.59
CA ALA A 62 13.15 -34.41 5.60
C ALA A 62 12.46 -34.95 6.85
N ALA A 63 12.71 -34.39 8.03
CA ALA A 63 12.04 -34.78 9.26
C ALA A 63 10.53 -34.48 9.21
N VAL A 64 10.14 -33.33 8.66
CA VAL A 64 8.72 -32.99 8.46
C VAL A 64 8.05 -34.00 7.52
N ALA A 65 8.70 -34.36 6.42
CA ALA A 65 8.19 -35.36 5.48
C ALA A 65 8.06 -36.75 6.12
N ALA A 66 9.05 -37.18 6.92
CA ALA A 66 9.00 -38.43 7.67
C ALA A 66 7.87 -38.45 8.71
N GLY A 67 7.55 -37.29 9.29
CA GLY A 67 6.42 -37.07 10.17
C GLY A 67 5.04 -37.03 9.48
N GLY A 68 5.00 -37.18 8.15
CA GLY A 68 3.78 -37.15 7.35
C GLY A 68 3.37 -35.77 6.84
N GLY A 69 4.19 -34.74 7.08
CA GLY A 69 3.98 -33.41 6.53
C GLY A 69 4.20 -33.36 5.01
N ARG A 70 3.36 -32.60 4.31
CA ARG A 70 3.42 -32.41 2.85
C ARG A 70 3.60 -30.93 2.53
N ARG A 71 4.22 -30.64 1.37
CA ARG A 71 4.46 -29.26 0.90
C ARG A 71 5.11 -28.39 1.99
N ALA A 72 6.10 -28.96 2.68
CA ALA A 72 6.77 -28.28 3.76
C ALA A 72 7.59 -27.10 3.22
N THR A 73 7.50 -25.96 3.89
CA THR A 73 8.39 -24.83 3.72
C THR A 73 9.12 -24.60 5.03
N VAL A 74 10.44 -24.52 4.96
CA VAL A 74 11.31 -24.32 6.11
C VAL A 74 12.15 -23.10 5.83
N ARG A 75 12.22 -22.17 6.77
CA ARG A 75 13.03 -20.95 6.63
C ARG A 75 13.60 -20.53 7.98
N PRO A 76 14.73 -19.80 8.02
CA PRO A 76 15.18 -19.17 9.24
C PRO A 76 14.10 -18.23 9.81
N ALA A 77 13.96 -18.25 11.13
CA ALA A 77 13.09 -17.36 11.88
C ALA A 77 13.92 -16.44 12.77
N ASP A 78 13.32 -15.34 13.20
CA ASP A 78 13.87 -14.45 14.22
C ASP A 78 13.01 -14.48 15.49
N VAL A 79 13.43 -13.71 16.50
CA VAL A 79 12.72 -13.60 17.77
C VAL A 79 11.31 -13.02 17.65
N HIS A 80 10.97 -12.32 16.57
CA HIS A 80 9.61 -11.81 16.35
C HIS A 80 8.63 -12.92 15.99
N GLY A 81 9.12 -14.05 15.47
CA GLY A 81 8.31 -15.26 15.27
C GLY A 81 7.78 -15.87 16.57
N LEU A 82 8.40 -15.56 17.71
CA LEU A 82 7.96 -16.02 19.03
C LEU A 82 6.84 -15.16 19.65
N ALA A 83 6.48 -14.05 19.00
CA ALA A 83 5.43 -13.18 19.51
C ALA A 83 4.07 -13.89 19.48
N ASP A 84 3.36 -13.83 20.60
CA ASP A 84 1.99 -14.33 20.72
C ASP A 84 1.08 -13.67 19.64
N PRO A 85 0.43 -14.45 18.77
CA PRO A 85 -0.33 -13.91 17.63
C PRO A 85 -1.49 -13.00 18.01
N PRO A 86 -2.35 -13.31 19.01
CA PRO A 86 -3.33 -12.37 19.54
C PRO A 86 -2.73 -11.05 20.01
N THR A 87 -1.62 -11.11 20.76
CA THR A 87 -0.92 -9.91 21.24
C THR A 87 -0.40 -9.06 20.09
N ARG A 88 0.22 -9.68 19.08
CA ARG A 88 0.69 -9.00 17.86
C ARG A 88 -0.46 -8.33 17.11
N ALA A 89 -1.60 -9.02 16.95
CA ALA A 89 -2.77 -8.46 16.28
C ALA A 89 -3.31 -7.20 17.00
N LEU A 90 -3.37 -7.21 18.34
CA LEU A 90 -3.78 -6.03 19.13
C LEU A 90 -2.78 -4.87 19.01
N GLN A 91 -1.48 -5.15 18.99
CA GLN A 91 -0.44 -4.12 18.78
C GLN A 91 -0.56 -3.48 17.39
N LEU A 92 -0.79 -4.28 16.36
CA LEU A 92 -1.03 -3.79 14.99
C LEU A 92 -2.31 -2.98 14.89
N ALA A 93 -3.39 -3.40 15.55
CA ALA A 93 -4.62 -2.62 15.64
C ALA A 93 -4.37 -1.26 16.33
N ALA A 94 -3.65 -1.24 17.45
CA ALA A 94 -3.30 0.00 18.14
C ALA A 94 -2.41 0.92 17.30
N ARG A 95 -1.49 0.37 16.50
CA ARG A 95 -0.69 1.12 15.52
C ARG A 95 -1.58 1.76 14.47
N LEU A 96 -2.54 1.01 13.94
CA LEU A 96 -3.47 1.49 12.91
C LEU A 96 -4.36 2.64 13.41
N VAL A 97 -4.75 2.63 14.69
CA VAL A 97 -5.47 3.76 15.32
C VAL A 97 -4.63 5.04 15.31
N ARG A 98 -3.31 4.93 15.56
CA ARG A 98 -2.41 6.10 15.60
C ARG A 98 -1.98 6.55 14.21
N ASP A 99 -1.80 5.60 13.32
CA ASP A 99 -1.37 5.80 11.94
C ASP A 99 -2.20 4.92 10.99
N PRO A 100 -3.33 5.43 10.49
CA PRO A 100 -4.14 4.72 9.52
C PRO A 100 -3.42 4.50 8.17
N GLU A 101 -2.28 5.14 7.90
CA GLU A 101 -1.49 4.89 6.68
C GLU A 101 -0.74 3.56 6.75
N SER A 102 -0.55 3.03 7.96
CA SER A 102 0.23 1.83 8.21
C SER A 102 -0.45 0.52 7.79
N LEU A 103 -1.69 0.55 7.28
CA LEU A 103 -2.44 -0.68 6.93
C LEU A 103 -1.66 -1.67 6.05
N PRO A 104 -0.98 -1.28 4.96
CA PRO A 104 -0.23 -2.24 4.14
C PRO A 104 0.91 -2.93 4.91
N LEU A 105 1.63 -2.16 5.73
CA LEU A 105 2.69 -2.69 6.60
C LEU A 105 2.10 -3.59 7.69
N ALA A 106 1.00 -3.18 8.31
CA ALA A 106 0.34 -3.95 9.34
C ALA A 106 -0.22 -5.28 8.80
N LEU A 107 -0.69 -5.33 7.54
CA LEU A 107 -1.08 -6.57 6.87
C LEU A 107 0.12 -7.47 6.58
N SER A 108 1.25 -6.92 6.13
CA SER A 108 2.49 -7.68 5.91
C SER A 108 3.01 -8.26 7.23
N ASP A 109 3.00 -7.46 8.30
CA ASP A 109 3.38 -7.89 9.64
C ASP A 109 2.40 -8.94 10.21
N LEU A 110 1.09 -8.81 9.97
CA LEU A 110 0.09 -9.74 10.50
C LEU A 110 0.18 -11.14 9.85
N LEU A 111 0.62 -11.19 8.59
CA LEU A 111 0.57 -12.39 7.74
C LEU A 111 1.98 -12.84 7.34
N ASP A 112 2.93 -12.76 8.26
CA ASP A 112 4.36 -13.03 8.11
C ASP A 112 4.76 -13.86 6.87
N GLY A 113 5.70 -13.33 6.08
CA GLY A 113 6.05 -13.88 4.75
C GLY A 113 5.08 -13.50 3.62
N SER A 114 4.20 -12.50 3.85
CA SER A 114 3.32 -11.94 2.83
C SER A 114 3.82 -10.61 2.29
N ALA A 115 3.86 -10.49 0.97
CA ALA A 115 3.99 -9.22 0.28
C ALA A 115 2.61 -8.56 0.13
N VAL A 116 2.55 -7.26 0.41
CA VAL A 116 1.35 -6.44 0.22
C VAL A 116 1.67 -5.37 -0.82
N SER A 117 0.95 -5.39 -1.93
CA SER A 117 1.03 -4.36 -2.96
C SER A 117 -0.29 -3.61 -3.06
N TRP A 118 -0.23 -2.32 -3.39
CA TRP A 118 -1.40 -1.53 -3.69
C TRP A 118 -1.57 -1.41 -5.21
N SER A 119 -2.81 -1.50 -5.68
CA SER A 119 -3.17 -1.20 -7.06
C SER A 119 -4.32 -0.19 -7.09
N PRO A 120 -4.36 0.71 -8.09
CA PRO A 120 -5.51 1.57 -8.31
C PRO A 120 -6.79 0.78 -8.55
N ALA A 121 -7.95 1.43 -8.37
CA ALA A 121 -9.23 0.85 -8.79
C ALA A 121 -9.29 0.80 -10.32
N GLY A 122 -9.92 -0.23 -10.88
CA GLY A 122 -10.09 -0.40 -12.34
C GLY A 122 -9.00 -1.25 -13.00
N VAL A 123 -7.83 -1.45 -12.37
CA VAL A 123 -6.84 -2.42 -12.86
C VAL A 123 -7.38 -3.84 -12.63
N PRO A 124 -7.37 -4.73 -13.65
CA PRO A 124 -7.74 -6.12 -13.47
C PRO A 124 -6.89 -6.74 -12.35
N VAL A 125 -7.56 -7.17 -11.30
CA VAL A 125 -6.93 -7.92 -10.23
C VAL A 125 -6.54 -9.28 -10.81
N ALA A 126 -5.25 -9.61 -10.83
CA ALA A 126 -4.79 -10.93 -11.23
C ALA A 126 -5.53 -12.01 -10.40
N GLU A 127 -6.05 -13.05 -11.05
CA GLU A 127 -6.89 -14.08 -10.41
C GLU A 127 -6.19 -14.78 -9.24
N ASP A 128 -4.85 -14.84 -9.27
CA ASP A 128 -4.04 -15.38 -8.19
C ASP A 128 -3.72 -14.29 -7.14
N GLY A 129 -4.62 -14.04 -6.19
CA GLY A 129 -4.30 -13.21 -5.02
C GLY A 129 -5.49 -12.86 -4.15
N PHE A 130 -5.25 -12.72 -2.85
CA PHE A 130 -6.29 -12.24 -1.93
C PHE A 130 -6.31 -10.72 -1.94
N CYS A 131 -7.46 -10.13 -2.25
CA CYS A 131 -7.59 -8.68 -2.40
C CYS A 131 -8.55 -8.06 -1.39
N LEU A 132 -8.13 -6.92 -0.86
CA LEU A 132 -8.86 -6.11 0.10
C LEU A 132 -9.10 -4.72 -0.49
N ARG A 133 -10.22 -4.10 -0.12
CA ARG A 133 -10.47 -2.69 -0.47
C ARG A 133 -9.64 -1.82 0.46
N ASP A 134 -8.93 -0.85 -0.11
CA ASP A 134 -8.27 0.16 0.71
C ASP A 134 -9.29 1.28 1.05
N PRO A 135 -9.48 1.65 2.33
CA PRO A 135 -10.37 2.76 2.73
C PRO A 135 -10.06 4.08 2.01
N ARG A 136 -8.81 4.25 1.55
CA ARG A 136 -8.31 5.45 0.90
C ARG A 136 -8.41 5.37 -0.62
N GLY A 137 -8.94 4.29 -1.18
CA GLY A 137 -9.14 4.08 -2.61
C GLY A 137 -8.17 3.04 -3.20
N GLY A 138 -8.64 2.32 -4.21
CA GLY A 138 -7.92 1.19 -4.80
C GLY A 138 -8.04 -0.09 -3.99
N HIS A 139 -7.14 -1.02 -4.26
CA HIS A 139 -7.11 -2.36 -3.67
C HIS A 139 -5.73 -2.68 -3.11
N LEU A 140 -5.71 -3.44 -2.01
CA LEU A 140 -4.50 -4.05 -1.46
C LEU A 140 -4.51 -5.52 -1.86
N ARG A 141 -3.50 -5.95 -2.60
CA ARG A 141 -3.25 -7.35 -2.94
C ARG A 141 -2.28 -7.93 -1.93
N VAL A 142 -2.69 -9.01 -1.30
CA VAL A 142 -1.89 -9.78 -0.37
C VAL A 142 -1.50 -11.09 -1.04
N ALA A 143 -0.19 -11.33 -1.15
CA ALA A 143 0.35 -12.55 -1.71
C ALA A 143 1.43 -13.10 -0.77
N ARG A 144 1.27 -14.37 -0.38
CA ARG A 144 2.32 -15.12 0.32
C ARG A 144 3.39 -15.54 -0.69
N MET A 145 4.65 -15.53 -0.27
CA MET A 145 5.77 -15.92 -1.13
C MET A 145 5.93 -17.44 -1.26
N ASP A 146 5.43 -18.19 -0.28
CA ASP A 146 5.71 -19.60 -0.06
C ASP A 146 4.50 -20.53 -0.30
N ALA A 147 3.28 -20.00 -0.23
CA ALA A 147 2.04 -20.77 -0.33
C ALA A 147 0.82 -19.91 -0.70
N ARG A 148 -0.36 -20.52 -0.82
CA ARG A 148 -1.64 -19.79 -0.83
C ARG A 148 -2.04 -19.42 0.60
N LEU A 149 -2.73 -18.28 0.76
CA LEU A 149 -3.33 -17.89 2.03
C LEU A 149 -4.40 -18.91 2.46
N THR A 150 -4.35 -19.29 3.74
CA THR A 150 -5.40 -20.08 4.38
C THR A 150 -6.65 -19.23 4.61
N PRO A 151 -7.84 -19.84 4.77
CA PRO A 151 -9.05 -19.10 5.13
C PRO A 151 -8.91 -18.28 6.41
N SER A 152 -8.16 -18.80 7.39
CA SER A 152 -7.91 -18.10 8.67
C SER A 152 -7.04 -16.86 8.50
N GLU A 153 -5.99 -16.93 7.67
CA GLU A 153 -5.15 -15.77 7.34
C GLU A 153 -5.96 -14.71 6.58
N ALA A 154 -6.74 -15.13 5.58
CA ALA A 154 -7.63 -14.24 4.83
C ALA A 154 -8.66 -13.54 5.76
N ALA A 155 -9.22 -14.26 6.72
CA ALA A 155 -10.15 -13.70 7.71
C ALA A 155 -9.47 -12.66 8.62
N ARG A 156 -8.26 -12.93 9.10
CA ARG A 156 -7.49 -11.95 9.90
C ARG A 156 -7.19 -10.68 9.10
N ALA A 157 -6.78 -10.83 7.84
CA ALA A 157 -6.50 -9.74 6.93
C ALA A 157 -7.74 -8.87 6.68
N ARG A 158 -8.90 -9.51 6.44
CA ARG A 158 -10.19 -8.84 6.29
C ARG A 158 -10.56 -8.05 7.54
N ALA A 159 -10.44 -8.66 8.72
CA ALA A 159 -10.77 -8.01 9.98
C ALA A 159 -9.92 -6.74 10.23
N LEU A 160 -8.63 -6.77 9.89
CA LEU A 160 -7.76 -5.59 10.00
C LEU A 160 -8.14 -4.48 8.99
N ALA A 161 -8.51 -4.84 7.76
CA ALA A 161 -8.99 -3.89 6.76
C ALA A 161 -10.36 -3.30 7.12
N ASP A 162 -11.24 -4.09 7.74
CA ASP A 162 -12.53 -3.62 8.25
C ASP A 162 -12.32 -2.60 9.39
N LEU A 163 -11.38 -2.87 10.30
CA LEU A 163 -10.98 -1.89 11.31
C LEU A 163 -10.45 -0.60 10.68
N ALA A 164 -9.60 -0.69 9.66
CA ALA A 164 -9.10 0.48 8.94
C ALA A 164 -10.24 1.30 8.29
N THR A 165 -11.24 0.60 7.75
CA THR A 165 -12.43 1.22 7.16
C THR A 165 -13.25 1.97 8.21
N LEU A 166 -13.46 1.35 9.38
CA LEU A 166 -14.15 1.99 10.50
C LEU A 166 -13.39 3.21 11.00
N LEU A 167 -12.07 3.12 11.16
CA LEU A 167 -11.24 4.25 11.58
C LEU A 167 -11.33 5.41 10.59
N ALA A 168 -11.30 5.12 9.29
CA ALA A 168 -11.49 6.13 8.24
C ALA A 168 -12.88 6.77 8.25
N ALA A 169 -13.92 6.06 8.72
CA ALA A 169 -15.29 6.54 8.82
C ALA A 169 -15.65 7.21 10.17
N SER A 170 -14.89 6.92 11.23
CA SER A 170 -15.19 7.34 12.61
C SER A 170 -14.61 8.69 13.03
N GLY A 171 -13.78 9.32 12.20
CA GLY A 171 -13.30 10.66 12.50
C GLY A 171 -14.45 11.66 12.44
N GLU A 172 -14.57 12.57 13.41
CA GLU A 172 -15.38 13.82 13.29
C GLU A 172 -14.93 14.73 12.12
N ASP A 173 -13.95 14.26 11.35
CA ASP A 173 -13.24 14.84 10.23
C ASP A 173 -13.33 13.94 8.97
N VAL A 174 -14.44 13.18 8.77
CA VAL A 174 -14.63 12.43 7.52
C VAL A 174 -14.71 13.39 6.34
N VAL A 175 -13.61 13.50 5.62
CA VAL A 175 -13.56 14.23 4.36
C VAL A 175 -14.25 13.40 3.29
N THR A 176 -15.36 13.92 2.78
CA THR A 176 -16.04 13.35 1.61
C THR A 176 -15.39 13.85 0.34
N TRP A 177 -15.24 12.99 -0.66
CA TRP A 177 -14.58 13.32 -1.92
C TRP A 177 -15.59 13.37 -3.05
N ARG A 178 -15.58 14.46 -3.82
CA ARG A 178 -16.41 14.62 -5.03
C ARG A 178 -15.65 15.34 -6.13
N ARG A 179 -16.17 15.26 -7.36
CA ARG A 179 -15.64 16.05 -8.48
C ARG A 179 -15.85 17.54 -8.21
N ALA A 180 -14.81 18.32 -8.50
CA ALA A 180 -14.86 19.77 -8.45
C ALA A 180 -15.39 20.32 -9.77
N GLY A 181 -16.19 21.38 -9.70
CA GLY A 181 -16.70 22.09 -10.87
C GLY A 181 -16.62 23.60 -10.73
N VAL A 182 -17.16 24.32 -11.72
CA VAL A 182 -17.18 25.79 -11.73
C VAL A 182 -18.00 26.40 -10.58
N GLY A 183 -18.89 25.63 -9.94
CA GLY A 183 -19.61 26.06 -8.74
C GLY A 183 -18.76 26.07 -7.47
N ASP A 184 -17.59 25.43 -7.47
CA ASP A 184 -16.72 25.31 -6.30
C ASP A 184 -15.62 26.40 -6.25
N LEU A 185 -15.57 27.29 -7.25
CA LEU A 185 -14.44 28.22 -7.40
C LEU A 185 -14.23 29.12 -6.19
N ASP A 186 -15.30 29.67 -5.63
CA ASP A 186 -15.23 30.54 -4.45
C ASP A 186 -14.77 29.75 -3.21
N ALA A 187 -15.31 28.55 -3.00
CA ALA A 187 -14.91 27.69 -1.88
C ALA A 187 -13.45 27.20 -1.99
N ILE A 188 -12.96 26.93 -3.21
CA ILE A 188 -11.56 26.60 -3.48
C ILE A 188 -10.67 27.83 -3.26
N ALA A 189 -11.11 29.02 -3.68
CA ALA A 189 -10.40 30.27 -3.43
C ALA A 189 -10.26 30.54 -1.92
N ASP A 190 -11.35 30.36 -1.17
CA ASP A 190 -11.35 30.49 0.29
C ASP A 190 -10.39 29.50 0.95
N MET A 191 -10.43 28.23 0.55
CA MET A 191 -9.46 27.22 1.01
C MET A 191 -8.02 27.64 0.69
N HIS A 192 -7.76 28.12 -0.53
CA HIS A 192 -6.43 28.59 -0.92
C HIS A 192 -5.93 29.74 -0.04
N THR A 193 -6.80 30.64 0.41
CA THR A 193 -6.41 31.74 1.32
C THR A 193 -6.08 31.29 2.74
N ARG A 194 -6.64 30.16 3.19
CA ARG A 194 -6.33 29.57 4.51
C ARG A 194 -5.01 28.82 4.54
N CYS A 195 -4.51 28.37 3.39
CA CYS A 195 -3.22 27.70 3.29
C CYS A 195 -2.05 28.63 3.59
N SER A 196 -1.03 28.13 4.27
CA SER A 196 0.23 28.86 4.49
C SER A 196 0.92 29.22 3.17
N ASP A 197 1.81 30.22 3.20
CA ASP A 197 2.66 30.56 2.04
C ASP A 197 3.51 29.36 1.61
N GLU A 198 4.03 28.58 2.57
CA GLU A 198 4.82 27.38 2.30
C GLU A 198 3.98 26.30 1.60
N THR A 199 2.76 26.04 2.06
CA THR A 199 1.83 25.08 1.43
C THR A 199 1.49 25.47 0.00
N ARG A 200 1.22 26.77 -0.26
CA ARG A 200 0.99 27.29 -1.62
C ARG A 200 2.26 27.25 -2.48
N PHE A 201 3.40 27.60 -1.90
CA PHE A 201 4.68 27.57 -2.60
C PHE A 201 5.01 26.15 -3.08
N ARG A 202 4.82 25.14 -2.23
CA ARG A 202 5.03 23.72 -2.60
C ARG A 202 4.11 23.25 -3.72
N ARG A 203 2.90 23.81 -3.83
CA ARG A 203 1.92 23.49 -4.86
C ARG A 203 2.23 24.10 -6.22
N TYR A 204 2.60 25.38 -6.22
CA TYR A 204 2.71 26.20 -7.44
C TYR A 204 4.15 26.53 -7.84
N HIS A 205 5.14 26.10 -7.04
CA HIS A 205 6.57 26.38 -7.21
C HIS A 205 6.89 27.87 -7.36
N SER A 206 6.00 28.72 -6.83
CA SER A 206 6.03 30.17 -6.97
C SER A 206 5.27 30.81 -5.80
N GLY A 207 5.60 32.06 -5.49
CA GLY A 207 4.98 32.85 -4.41
C GLY A 207 3.55 33.31 -4.71
N VAL A 208 2.71 32.39 -5.21
CA VAL A 208 1.31 32.67 -5.56
C VAL A 208 0.50 32.83 -4.28
N SER A 209 0.16 34.07 -3.96
CA SER A 209 -0.63 34.37 -2.77
C SER A 209 -2.13 34.13 -3.00
N ARG A 210 -2.63 34.38 -4.21
CA ARG A 210 -4.01 34.13 -4.64
C ARG A 210 -4.04 33.69 -6.10
N LEU A 211 -4.89 32.71 -6.39
CA LEU A 211 -5.22 32.35 -7.76
C LEU A 211 -6.33 33.25 -8.31
N THR A 212 -6.21 33.59 -9.59
CA THR A 212 -7.29 34.27 -10.32
C THR A 212 -8.43 33.29 -10.60
N ALA A 213 -9.65 33.80 -10.76
CA ALA A 213 -10.81 32.98 -11.15
C ALA A 213 -10.55 32.18 -12.43
N ARG A 214 -9.78 32.73 -13.37
CA ARG A 214 -9.37 32.04 -14.61
C ARG A 214 -8.45 30.85 -14.34
N GLN A 215 -7.49 30.99 -13.42
CA GLN A 215 -6.59 29.90 -13.03
C GLN A 215 -7.37 28.79 -12.31
N LEU A 216 -8.26 29.15 -11.37
CA LEU A 216 -9.11 28.18 -10.68
C LEU A 216 -10.04 27.45 -11.66
N ALA A 217 -10.69 28.19 -12.57
CA ALA A 217 -11.56 27.61 -13.60
C ALA A 217 -10.81 26.64 -14.51
N ARG A 218 -9.52 26.90 -14.79
CA ARG A 218 -8.67 25.97 -15.53
C ARG A 218 -8.42 24.67 -14.77
N LEU A 219 -8.17 24.73 -13.46
CA LEU A 219 -7.88 23.56 -12.62
C LEU A 219 -9.08 22.61 -12.53
N VAL A 220 -10.31 23.14 -12.53
CA VAL A 220 -11.54 22.34 -12.42
C VAL A 220 -12.21 22.06 -13.77
N ASN A 221 -11.56 22.40 -14.88
CA ASN A 221 -12.15 22.22 -16.21
C ASN A 221 -12.15 20.73 -16.59
N PRO A 222 -13.33 20.09 -16.75
CA PRO A 222 -13.42 18.65 -17.03
C PRO A 222 -12.88 18.27 -18.40
N ARG A 223 -12.68 19.22 -19.31
CA ARG A 223 -12.05 18.96 -20.63
C ARG A 223 -10.52 18.92 -20.55
N LEU A 224 -9.94 19.54 -19.53
CA LEU A 224 -8.49 19.64 -19.37
C LEU A 224 -7.94 18.64 -18.38
N GLY A 225 -8.80 17.92 -17.66
CA GLY A 225 -8.38 17.09 -16.55
C GLY A 225 -9.51 16.55 -15.69
N VAL A 226 -9.13 15.94 -14.58
CA VAL A 226 -10.02 15.58 -13.47
C VAL A 226 -9.62 16.37 -12.24
N ALA A 227 -10.59 17.01 -11.58
CA ALA A 227 -10.38 17.67 -10.29
C ALA A 227 -11.31 17.06 -9.22
N LEU A 228 -10.76 16.86 -8.03
CA LEU A 228 -11.45 16.35 -6.85
C LEU A 228 -11.26 17.33 -5.70
N VAL A 229 -12.33 17.57 -4.95
CA VAL A 229 -12.30 18.33 -3.70
C VAL A 229 -12.66 17.42 -2.53
N GLY A 230 -11.98 17.66 -1.42
CA GLY A 230 -12.29 17.06 -0.13
C GLY A 230 -13.11 18.05 0.70
N GLU A 231 -14.33 17.65 1.07
CA GLU A 231 -15.27 18.43 1.86
C GLU A 231 -15.34 17.87 3.29
N ALA A 232 -15.04 18.71 4.29
CA ALA A 232 -15.15 18.39 5.70
C ALA A 232 -16.62 18.30 6.14
N PRO A 233 -16.93 17.71 7.31
CA PRO A 233 -18.32 17.55 7.78
C PRO A 233 -19.12 18.86 7.95
N ASP A 234 -18.43 19.99 8.09
CA ASP A 234 -19.03 21.32 8.13
C ASP A 234 -19.27 21.96 6.75
N GLY A 235 -19.05 21.20 5.66
CA GLY A 235 -19.26 21.62 4.27
C GLY A 235 -18.10 22.41 3.67
N ARG A 236 -17.02 22.66 4.41
CA ARG A 236 -15.86 23.41 3.87
C ARG A 236 -14.98 22.51 3.03
N ILE A 237 -14.52 23.05 1.89
CA ILE A 237 -13.44 22.42 1.12
C ILE A 237 -12.12 22.59 1.88
N VAL A 238 -11.42 21.49 2.12
CA VAL A 238 -10.16 21.41 2.89
C VAL A 238 -9.00 20.82 2.08
N ALA A 239 -9.30 20.23 0.92
CA ALA A 239 -8.32 19.68 0.01
C ALA A 239 -8.76 19.81 -1.45
N LEU A 240 -7.80 20.00 -2.34
CA LEU A 240 -7.95 19.99 -3.79
C LEU A 240 -6.88 19.07 -4.40
N GLY A 241 -7.30 18.13 -5.23
CA GLY A 241 -6.40 17.40 -6.10
C GLY A 241 -6.86 17.53 -7.54
N ASN A 242 -5.93 17.67 -8.48
CA ASN A 242 -6.26 17.65 -9.89
C ASN A 242 -5.21 16.91 -10.70
N LEU A 243 -5.68 16.35 -11.80
CA LEU A 243 -4.93 15.65 -12.82
C LEU A 243 -5.16 16.41 -14.14
N MET A 244 -4.11 16.93 -14.76
CA MET A 244 -4.20 17.72 -16.00
C MET A 244 -3.68 16.91 -17.18
N TRP A 245 -4.40 16.88 -18.29
CA TRP A 245 -3.96 16.21 -19.52
C TRP A 245 -2.93 17.07 -20.27
N CYS A 246 -1.76 16.51 -20.58
CA CYS A 246 -0.72 17.17 -21.37
C CYS A 246 -0.70 16.61 -22.81
N GLY A 247 -1.32 17.29 -23.79
CA GLY A 247 -1.30 16.86 -25.21
C GLY A 247 0.13 16.83 -25.82
N SER A 248 0.44 16.18 -26.95
CA SER A 248 -0.36 15.66 -28.08
C SER A 248 0.15 14.34 -28.69
N ASP A 249 0.92 13.54 -27.97
CA ASP A 249 1.39 12.22 -28.43
C ASP A 249 0.67 11.10 -27.64
N ASP A 250 0.59 9.89 -28.22
CA ASP A 250 -0.15 8.70 -27.73
C ASP A 250 0.25 8.20 -26.31
N THR A 251 1.14 8.92 -25.62
CA THR A 251 1.62 8.70 -24.23
C THR A 251 1.35 9.91 -23.32
N THR A 252 0.28 10.67 -23.58
CA THR A 252 -0.12 11.91 -22.87
C THR A 252 0.05 11.77 -21.34
N PRO A 253 1.16 12.25 -20.75
CA PRO A 253 1.43 12.04 -19.33
C PRO A 253 0.58 13.05 -18.54
N ALA A 254 -0.26 12.55 -17.64
CA ALA A 254 -1.12 13.44 -16.89
C ALA A 254 -0.36 14.08 -15.71
N GLU A 255 -0.49 15.39 -15.51
CA GLU A 255 0.18 16.10 -14.41
C GLU A 255 -0.68 16.06 -13.14
N LEU A 256 -0.17 15.43 -12.09
CA LEU A 256 -0.79 15.37 -10.77
C LEU A 256 -0.42 16.58 -9.93
N GLY A 257 -1.42 17.13 -9.24
CA GLY A 257 -1.20 18.21 -8.32
C GLY A 257 -2.16 18.24 -7.14
N LEU A 258 -1.65 18.59 -5.96
CA LEU A 258 -2.33 18.42 -4.67
C LEU A 258 -2.14 19.64 -3.77
N LEU A 259 -3.22 20.11 -3.15
CA LEU A 259 -3.24 21.13 -2.12
C LEU A 259 -4.11 20.65 -0.96
N VAL A 260 -3.56 20.60 0.26
CA VAL A 260 -4.30 20.25 1.48
C VAL A 260 -4.05 21.34 2.50
N GLU A 261 -5.13 21.87 3.09
CA GLU A 261 -5.06 22.89 4.14
C GLU A 261 -4.20 22.41 5.31
N ASP A 262 -3.34 23.28 5.85
CA ASP A 262 -2.30 22.93 6.84
C ASP A 262 -2.86 22.17 8.06
N ALA A 263 -4.03 22.57 8.58
CA ALA A 263 -4.69 21.91 9.71
C ALA A 263 -5.16 20.47 9.42
N TRP A 264 -5.28 20.11 8.14
CA TRP A 264 -5.77 18.83 7.65
C TRP A 264 -4.65 17.94 7.09
N GLN A 265 -3.41 18.42 7.08
CA GLN A 265 -2.25 17.64 6.67
C GLN A 265 -1.92 16.53 7.69
N SER A 266 -1.15 15.53 7.24
CA SER A 266 -0.78 14.36 8.05
C SER A 266 -1.96 13.47 8.50
N ARG A 267 -3.12 13.61 7.83
CA ARG A 267 -4.32 12.78 8.04
C ARG A 267 -4.61 11.81 6.87
N GLY A 268 -3.65 11.67 5.96
CA GLY A 268 -3.77 10.82 4.77
C GLY A 268 -4.67 11.35 3.65
N LEU A 269 -5.12 12.61 3.72
CA LEU A 269 -5.93 13.21 2.66
C LEU A 269 -5.21 13.29 1.32
N GLY A 270 -3.92 13.62 1.32
CA GLY A 270 -3.09 13.63 0.11
C GLY A 270 -3.08 12.25 -0.56
N THR A 271 -2.78 11.20 0.20
CA THR A 271 -2.82 9.81 -0.28
C THR A 271 -4.20 9.44 -0.81
N ALA A 272 -5.26 9.82 -0.09
CA ALA A 272 -6.64 9.51 -0.47
C ALA A 272 -7.05 10.15 -1.80
N VAL A 273 -6.71 11.43 -2.02
CA VAL A 273 -7.03 12.09 -3.29
C VAL A 273 -6.15 11.60 -4.44
N THR A 274 -4.85 11.37 -4.21
CA THR A 274 -3.96 10.84 -5.24
C THR A 274 -4.44 9.50 -5.75
N ARG A 275 -4.77 8.56 -4.86
CA ARG A 275 -5.25 7.23 -5.25
C ARG A 275 -6.53 7.29 -6.08
N ARG A 276 -7.44 8.23 -5.78
CA ARG A 276 -8.64 8.48 -6.58
C ARG A 276 -8.33 9.08 -7.95
N LEU A 277 -7.37 10.01 -8.02
CA LEU A 277 -6.93 10.59 -9.29
C LEU A 277 -6.21 9.56 -10.18
N LEU A 278 -5.43 8.64 -9.60
CA LEU A 278 -4.80 7.55 -10.36
C LEU A 278 -5.82 6.58 -10.94
N ALA A 279 -6.92 6.29 -10.21
CA ALA A 279 -8.02 5.52 -10.77
C ALA A 279 -8.68 6.27 -11.96
N ALA A 280 -8.88 7.58 -11.83
CA ALA A 280 -9.42 8.40 -12.91
C ALA A 280 -8.46 8.52 -14.11
N ALA A 281 -7.15 8.42 -13.90
CA ALA A 281 -6.15 8.36 -14.97
C ALA A 281 -6.27 7.06 -15.77
N LEU A 282 -6.45 5.93 -15.09
CA LEU A 282 -6.67 4.63 -15.74
C LEU A 282 -7.99 4.58 -16.52
N ASP A 283 -9.07 5.14 -15.97
CA ASP A 283 -10.35 5.27 -16.68
C ASP A 283 -10.23 6.11 -17.96
N ALA A 284 -9.20 6.96 -18.03
CA ALA A 284 -8.85 7.79 -19.19
C ALA A 284 -7.72 7.19 -20.03
N GLU A 285 -7.41 5.90 -19.85
CA GLU A 285 -6.38 5.15 -20.60
C GLU A 285 -4.97 5.77 -20.50
N CYS A 286 -4.66 6.42 -19.37
CA CYS A 286 -3.33 6.95 -19.11
C CYS A 286 -2.43 5.89 -18.45
N ASP A 287 -1.31 5.57 -19.09
CA ASP A 287 -0.33 4.63 -18.55
C ASP A 287 0.62 5.25 -17.52
N GLN A 288 0.79 6.58 -17.54
CA GLN A 288 1.70 7.30 -16.66
C GLN A 288 1.13 8.62 -16.15
N VAL A 289 1.44 8.92 -14.90
CA VAL A 289 1.12 10.19 -14.24
C VAL A 289 2.40 10.77 -13.67
N HIS A 290 2.66 12.05 -13.89
CA HIS A 290 3.84 12.71 -13.33
C HIS A 290 3.45 13.81 -12.35
N ALA A 291 4.31 14.05 -11.37
CA ALA A 291 4.19 15.17 -10.44
C ALA A 291 5.47 15.99 -10.47
N LEU A 292 5.34 17.31 -10.60
CA LEU A 292 6.44 18.25 -10.41
C LEU A 292 6.55 18.57 -8.92
N VAL A 293 7.65 18.14 -8.31
CA VAL A 293 7.87 18.20 -6.86
C VAL A 293 9.19 18.90 -6.59
N ARG A 294 9.28 19.68 -5.51
CA ARG A 294 10.60 20.16 -5.06
C ARG A 294 11.36 19.06 -4.31
N PRO A 295 12.69 18.99 -4.41
CA PRO A 295 13.48 17.99 -3.69
C PRO A 295 13.29 17.99 -2.16
N ASP A 296 12.95 19.13 -1.58
CA ASP A 296 12.75 19.30 -0.14
C ASP A 296 11.29 19.08 0.32
N ASN A 297 10.37 18.82 -0.60
CA ASN A 297 8.98 18.46 -0.27
C ASN A 297 8.90 16.98 0.15
N VAL A 298 9.54 16.66 1.28
CA VAL A 298 9.59 15.31 1.86
C VAL A 298 8.20 14.68 2.03
N PRO A 299 7.14 15.39 2.46
CA PRO A 299 5.80 14.82 2.54
C PRO A 299 5.28 14.29 1.20
N MET A 300 5.43 15.05 0.11
CA MET A 300 5.00 14.61 -1.22
C MET A 300 5.83 13.43 -1.74
N LEU A 301 7.15 13.43 -1.49
CA LEU A 301 8.02 12.32 -1.88
C LEU A 301 7.69 11.03 -1.13
N ARG A 302 7.35 11.12 0.16
CA ARG A 302 6.86 10.00 0.96
C ARG A 302 5.52 9.49 0.47
N LEU A 303 4.58 10.39 0.15
CA LEU A 303 3.28 10.04 -0.41
C LEU A 303 3.46 9.24 -1.70
N LEU A 304 4.24 9.76 -2.66
CA LEU A 304 4.46 9.10 -3.95
C LEU A 304 5.16 7.75 -3.80
N ALA A 305 6.16 7.64 -2.92
CA ALA A 305 6.82 6.37 -2.62
C ALA A 305 5.88 5.37 -1.92
N GLY A 306 4.98 5.86 -1.08
CA GLY A 306 3.98 5.06 -0.36
C GLY A 306 2.81 4.57 -1.21
N LEU A 307 2.75 4.95 -2.50
CA LEU A 307 1.75 4.41 -3.43
C LEU A 307 1.99 2.93 -3.73
N GLY A 308 3.21 2.42 -3.59
CA GLY A 308 3.53 1.02 -3.93
C GLY A 308 3.51 0.73 -5.43
N LEU A 309 3.60 1.78 -6.26
CA LEU A 309 3.73 1.69 -7.71
C LEU A 309 5.18 1.97 -8.14
N PRO A 310 5.62 1.45 -9.31
CA PRO A 310 6.91 1.83 -9.88
C PRO A 310 6.97 3.34 -10.09
N THR A 311 8.05 3.97 -9.61
CA THR A 311 8.27 5.41 -9.80
C THR A 311 9.65 5.69 -10.39
N HIS A 312 9.69 6.64 -11.32
CA HIS A 312 10.91 7.15 -11.93
C HIS A 312 11.12 8.60 -11.51
N ARG A 313 12.37 8.97 -11.24
CA ARG A 313 12.73 10.31 -10.76
C ARG A 313 13.70 10.95 -11.74
N ARG A 314 13.35 12.12 -12.26
CA ARG A 314 14.20 12.93 -13.13
C ARG A 314 14.36 14.32 -12.54
N TYR A 315 15.61 14.77 -12.43
CA TYR A 315 15.93 16.09 -11.89
C TYR A 315 16.40 17.00 -13.01
N GLU A 316 15.65 18.08 -13.27
CA GLU A 316 15.94 19.07 -14.30
C GLU A 316 15.60 20.47 -13.79
N ASP A 317 16.45 21.46 -14.06
CA ASP A 317 16.18 22.87 -13.76
C ASP A 317 15.65 23.14 -12.33
N ARG A 318 16.23 22.47 -11.33
CA ARG A 318 15.86 22.55 -9.90
C ARG A 318 14.46 22.01 -9.55
N THR A 319 13.82 21.32 -10.49
CA THR A 319 12.54 20.65 -10.31
C THR A 319 12.73 19.14 -10.39
N LEU A 320 12.12 18.40 -9.46
CA LEU A 320 12.12 16.95 -9.47
C LEU A 320 10.80 16.47 -10.08
N THR A 321 10.87 15.89 -11.26
CA THR A 321 9.74 15.19 -11.88
C THR A 321 9.71 13.77 -11.36
N VAL A 322 8.61 13.39 -10.73
CA VAL A 322 8.36 12.02 -10.30
C VAL A 322 7.26 11.44 -11.18
N THR A 323 7.59 10.44 -11.98
CA THR A 323 6.64 9.72 -12.84
C THR A 323 6.22 8.43 -12.15
N VAL A 324 4.91 8.21 -12.05
CA VAL A 324 4.27 7.01 -11.50
C VAL A 324 3.76 6.18 -12.68
N ASP A 325 4.19 4.93 -12.75
CA ASP A 325 3.72 3.98 -13.77
C ASP A 325 2.44 3.29 -13.31
N LEU A 326 1.41 3.33 -14.15
CA LEU A 326 0.10 2.73 -13.88
C LEU A 326 -0.09 1.40 -14.62
N SER A 327 0.70 1.15 -15.66
CA SER A 327 0.63 -0.06 -16.50
C SER A 327 1.29 -1.29 -15.84
N GLY A 328 2.08 -1.08 -14.78
CA GLY A 328 2.87 -2.12 -14.12
C GLY A 328 4.05 -2.64 -14.97
N ARG A 329 4.30 -2.02 -16.14
CA ARG A 329 5.51 -2.27 -16.93
C ARG A 329 6.62 -1.35 -16.43
N PRO A 330 7.86 -1.83 -16.28
CA PRO A 330 8.97 -0.91 -16.04
C PRO A 330 9.11 0.01 -17.26
N ALA A 331 8.96 1.32 -17.07
CA ALA A 331 9.24 2.30 -18.12
C ALA A 331 10.62 2.02 -18.73
N GLU A 332 10.67 1.88 -20.06
CA GLU A 332 11.93 1.82 -20.77
C GLU A 332 12.71 3.11 -20.47
N SER A 333 13.84 2.95 -19.78
CA SER A 333 14.76 4.04 -19.51
C SER A 333 15.19 4.62 -20.84
N ASP A 334 14.73 5.82 -21.16
CA ASP A 334 15.18 6.58 -22.32
C ASP A 334 16.61 7.09 -22.08
N ALA A 335 17.56 6.15 -22.13
CA ALA A 335 18.99 6.40 -22.18
C ALA A 335 19.40 6.65 -23.64
N ALA A 336 18.90 7.74 -24.23
CA ALA A 336 19.31 8.17 -25.57
C ALA A 336 19.39 9.70 -25.71
N GLY A 337 19.96 10.38 -24.70
CA GLY A 337 20.40 11.77 -24.79
C GLY A 337 21.76 11.93 -25.50
N ARG A 338 21.76 11.80 -26.82
CA ARG A 338 22.68 12.40 -27.83
C ARG A 338 24.07 12.85 -27.36
N LEU A 339 25.09 12.01 -27.57
CA LEU A 339 26.44 12.47 -27.91
C LEU A 339 26.44 12.89 -29.40
N GLY A 340 25.99 14.12 -29.66
CA GLY A 340 26.23 14.80 -30.93
C GLY A 340 27.66 15.32 -30.95
N ARG A 341 28.46 14.81 -31.90
CA ARG A 341 29.79 15.35 -32.24
C ARG A 341 29.65 16.82 -32.65
N LEU A 342 30.44 17.69 -32.04
CA LEU A 342 31.18 18.78 -32.68
C LEU A 342 32.53 18.91 -31.96
#